data_AF-A0A1V3RW25-F1
#
_entry.id   AF-A0A1V3RW25-F1
#
_cell.length_a   1.000
_cell.length_b   1.000
_cell.length_c   1.000
_cell.angle_alpha   90.00
_cell.angle_beta   90.00
_cell.angle_gamma   90.00
#
_symmetry.space_group_name_H-M   'P 1'
#
loop_
_entity.id
_entity.type
_entity.pdbx_description
1 polymer ?
#
loop_
_entity_poly.entity_id
_entity_poly.type
_entity_poly.pdbx_seq_one_letter_code
_entity_poly.pdbx_strand_id
1 'polypeptide(L)' 'MNTTQTLTIPGLEQVYDALATAIDQVGPEHTERFLVKLALMNANALADPALFQAHVDVALKDL' A
#
# COMPACT_ATOMS: atom_id res chain seq x y z
N MET A 1 3.78 -23.91 9.12
CA MET A 1 2.77 -23.07 9.77
C MET A 1 3.04 -21.64 9.33
N ASN A 2 2.31 -21.14 8.32
CA ASN A 2 2.48 -19.76 7.86
C ASN A 2 1.52 -18.90 8.69
N THR A 3 2.03 -18.30 9.77
CA THR A 3 1.30 -17.28 10.52
C THR A 3 1.12 -16.08 9.60
N THR A 4 -0.07 -15.89 9.04
CA THR A 4 -0.44 -14.67 8.32
C THR A 4 -0.31 -13.50 9.30
N GLN A 5 0.81 -12.78 9.21
CA GLN A 5 1.14 -11.71 10.13
C GLN A 5 0.47 -10.43 9.62
N THR A 6 -0.82 -10.28 9.92
CA THR A 6 -1.58 -9.08 9.59
C THR A 6 -1.26 -7.97 10.59
N LEU A 7 -1.14 -6.72 10.12
CA LEU A 7 -1.00 -5.57 11.00
C LEU A 7 -2.19 -5.46 11.96
N THR A 8 -1.92 -5.03 13.19
CA THR A 8 -2.96 -4.60 14.13
C THR A 8 -3.52 -3.24 13.70
N ILE A 9 -4.67 -2.83 14.25
CA ILE A 9 -5.27 -1.52 13.96
C ILE A 9 -4.26 -0.37 14.18
N PRO A 10 -3.53 -0.30 15.31
CA PRO A 10 -2.52 0.75 15.51
C PRO A 10 -1.40 0.72 14.46
N GLY A 11 -1.04 -0.47 13.96
CA GLY A 11 -0.07 -0.61 12.88
C GLY A 11 -0.60 -0.06 11.56
N LEU A 12 -1.90 -0.26 11.27
CA LEU A 12 -2.55 0.31 10.09
C LEU A 12 -2.65 1.84 10.18
N GLU A 13 -2.99 2.38 11.35
CA GLU A 13 -3.02 3.83 11.59
C GLU A 13 -1.65 4.47 11.34
N GLN A 14 -0.58 3.86 11.86
CA GLN A 14 0.78 4.35 11.63
C GLN A 14 1.16 4.37 10.14
N VAL A 15 0.77 3.33 9.40
CA VAL A 15 1.02 3.27 7.95
C VAL A 15 0.21 4.34 7.21
N TYR A 16 -1.04 4.56 7.61
CA TYR A 16 -1.90 5.60 7.04
C TYR A 16 -1.31 7.01 7.29
N ASP A 17 -0.90 7.32 8.52
CA ASP A 17 -0.31 8.62 8.86
C ASP A 17 0.98 8.89 8.07
N ALA A 18 1.83 7.87 7.93
CA ALA A 18 3.04 7.96 7.12
C ALA A 18 2.72 8.20 5.63
N LEU A 19 1.70 7.52 5.10
CA LEU A 19 1.27 7.70 3.72
C LEU A 19 0.68 9.09 3.48
N ALA A 20 -0.18 9.58 4.38
CA ALA A 20 -0.76 10.91 4.30
C ALA A 20 0.31 12.00 4.30
N THR A 21 1.25 11.92 5.25
CA THR A 21 2.39 12.86 5.32
C THR A 21 3.23 12.85 4.05
N ALA A 22 3.48 11.67 3.46
CA ALA A 22 4.26 11.56 2.24
C ALA A 22 3.52 12.12 1.02
N ILE A 23 2.20 11.89 0.92
CA ILE A 23 1.37 12.45 -0.15
C ILE A 23 1.37 13.98 -0.09
N ASP A 24 1.21 14.57 1.09
CA ASP A 24 1.26 16.01 1.30
C ASP A 24 2.62 16.61 0.88
N GLN A 25 3.72 15.91 1.22
CA GLN A 25 5.07 16.34 0.85
C GLN A 25 5.33 16.28 -0.65
N VAL A 26 4.82 15.25 -1.32
CA VAL A 26 5.00 15.04 -2.77
C VAL A 26 4.18 16.05 -3.58
N GLY A 27 3.01 16.42 -3.07
CA GLY A 27 2.08 17.34 -3.73
C GLY A 27 1.28 16.71 -4.86
N PRO A 28 0.16 17.34 -5.26
CA PRO A 28 -0.86 16.75 -6.14
C PRO A 28 -0.35 16.40 -7.54
N GLU A 29 0.65 17.12 -8.06
CA GLU A 29 1.22 16.90 -9.40
C GLU A 29 2.04 15.60 -9.51
N HIS A 30 2.43 15.03 -8.37
CA HIS A 30 3.33 13.87 -8.32
C HIS A 30 2.75 12.70 -7.52
N THR A 31 1.58 12.87 -6.88
CA THR A 31 0.93 11.85 -6.05
C THR A 31 0.74 10.53 -6.78
N GLU A 32 0.21 10.53 -8.00
CA GLU A 32 -0.04 9.28 -8.75
C GLU A 32 1.26 8.51 -9.00
N ARG A 33 2.29 9.19 -9.51
CA ARG A 33 3.60 8.56 -9.78
C ARG A 33 4.25 8.03 -8.50
N PHE A 34 4.11 8.75 -7.39
CA PHE A 34 4.59 8.31 -6.09
C PHE A 34 3.88 7.04 -5.61
N LEU A 35 2.54 7.04 -5.65
CA LEU A 35 1.72 5.90 -5.20
C LEU A 35 1.99 4.65 -6.04
N VAL A 36 2.11 4.78 -7.37
CA VAL A 36 2.48 3.67 -8.25
C VAL A 36 3.86 3.12 -7.89
N LYS A 37 4.85 3.98 -7.67
CA LYS A 37 6.21 3.54 -7.27
C LYS A 37 6.20 2.83 -5.92
N LEU A 38 5.48 3.37 -4.94
CA LEU A 38 5.33 2.74 -3.63
C LEU A 38 4.66 1.38 -3.73
N ALA A 39 3.60 1.26 -4.53
CA ALA A 39 2.88 0.01 -4.75
C ALA A 39 3.79 -1.05 -5.40
N LEU A 40 4.58 -0.68 -6.41
CA LEU A 40 5.56 -1.58 -7.04
C LEU A 40 6.66 -2.04 -6.08
N MET A 41 7.15 -1.14 -5.21
CA MET A 41 8.14 -1.51 -4.18
C MET A 41 7.56 -2.53 -3.19
N ASN A 42 6.29 -2.36 -2.79
CA ASN A 42 5.60 -3.33 -1.93
C ASN A 42 5.33 -4.66 -2.66
N ALA A 43 4.93 -4.63 -3.93
CA ALA A 43 4.78 -5.84 -4.74
C ALA A 43 6.08 -6.65 -4.81
N ASN A 44 7.22 -5.96 -5.00
CA ASN A 44 8.54 -6.59 -4.98
C ASN A 44 8.89 -7.18 -3.60
N ALA A 45 8.50 -6.51 -2.51
CA ALA A 45 8.70 -7.02 -1.15
C ALA A 45 7.80 -8.23 -0.83
N LEU A 46 6.58 -8.26 -1.35
CA LEU A 46 5.66 -9.40 -1.25
C LEU A 46 6.16 -10.61 -2.04
N ALA A 47 6.90 -10.38 -3.13
CA ALA A 47 7.42 -11.40 -4.04
C ALA A 47 6.35 -12.36 -4.62
N ASP A 48 5.09 -11.92 -4.64
CA ASP A 48 3.94 -12.66 -5.17
C ASP A 48 3.04 -11.72 -5.99
N PRO A 49 3.10 -11.79 -7.34
CA PRO A 49 2.30 -10.93 -8.21
C PRO A 49 0.81 -11.27 -8.17
N ALA A 50 0.42 -12.53 -7.88
CA ALA A 50 -0.98 -12.93 -7.81
C ALA A 50 -1.64 -12.37 -6.54
N LEU A 51 -0.92 -12.39 -5.41
CA LEU A 51 -1.37 -11.76 -4.18
C LEU A 51 -1.51 -10.24 -4.34
N PHE A 52 -0.55 -9.59 -4.99
CA PHE A 52 -0.66 -8.16 -5.27
C PHE A 52 -1.86 -7.83 -6.17
N GLN A 53 -2.11 -8.61 -7.22
CA GLN A 53 -3.30 -8.45 -8.07
C GLN A 53 -4.60 -8.61 -7.27
N ALA A 54 -4.67 -9.60 -6.37
CA ALA A 54 -5.84 -9.77 -5.51
C ALA A 54 -6.10 -8.55 -4.62
N HIS A 55 -5.05 -7.91 -4.07
CA HIS A 55 -5.20 -6.66 -3.32
C HIS A 55 -5.72 -5.52 -4.20
N VAL A 56 -5.25 -5.39 -5.44
CA VAL A 56 -5.75 -4.39 -6.39
C VAL A 56 -7.23 -4.60 -6.68
N ASP A 57 -7.65 -5.84 -6.95
CA ASP A 57 -9.05 -6.15 -7.23
C ASP A 57 -9.98 -5.88 -6.04
N VAL A 58 -9.49 -6.08 -4.81
CA VAL A 58 -10.22 -5.72 -3.58
C VAL A 58 -10.31 -4.20 -3.43
N ALA A 59 -9.20 -3.48 -3.56
CA ALA A 59 -9.17 -2.03 -3.45
C ALA A 59 -10.09 -1.36 -4.48
N LEU A 60 -10.18 -1.89 -5.70
CA LEU A 60 -11.09 -1.37 -6.73
C LEU A 60 -12.58 -1.56 -6.42
N LYS A 61 -12.94 -2.55 -5.59
CA LYS A 61 -14.33 -2.79 -5.18
C LYS A 61 -14.78 -1.93 -4.01
N ASP A 62 -13.82 -1.46 -3.21
CA ASP A 62 -14.06 -0.65 -2.01
C ASP A 62 -13.97 0.87 -2.27
N LEU A 63 -13.79 1.29 -3.53
CA LEU A 63 -13.85 2.68 -4.00
C LEU A 63 -15.31 3.16 -4.17
#